data_AF-A0A2E0YXE2-F1
#
_entry.id   AF-A0A2E0YXE2-F1
#
_cell.length_a   1.000
_cell.length_b   1.000
_cell.length_c   1.000
_cell.angle_alpha   90.00
_cell.angle_beta   90.00
_cell.angle_gamma   90.00
#
_symmetry.space_group_name_H-M   'P 1'
#
loop_
_entity.id
_entity.type
_entity.pdbx_description
1 polymer ?
#
loop_
_entity_poly.entity_id
_entity_poly.type
_entity_poly.pdbx_seq_one_letter_code
_entity_poly.pdbx_strand_id
1 'polypeptide(L)' 'MNTPIERILRRPEVQQMTGLCCSAIYARMEQGTFPKPVKLGPQAVGWKLSDVQAWIATLEQVS' A
#
# COMPACT_ATOMS: atom_id res chain seq x y z
N MET A 1 25.67 4.97 -9.02
CA MET A 1 24.56 5.09 -8.05
C MET A 1 23.58 3.95 -8.36
N ASN A 2 23.40 3.01 -7.44
CA ASN A 2 22.48 1.88 -7.62
C ASN A 2 21.12 2.28 -7.05
N THR A 3 20.24 2.84 -7.88
CA THR A 3 18.88 3.19 -7.45
C THR A 3 18.12 1.90 -7.14
N PRO A 4 17.64 1.69 -5.91
CA PRO A 4 16.87 0.49 -5.60
C PRO A 4 15.60 0.47 -6.45
N ILE A 5 15.35 -0.67 -7.11
CA ILE A 5 14.12 -0.91 -7.86
C ILE A 5 12.97 -0.89 -6.86
N GLU A 6 12.09 0.11 -6.97
CA GLU A 6 10.88 0.19 -6.15
C GLU A 6 9.97 -1.01 -6.47
N ARG A 7 9.72 -1.86 -5.47
CA ARG A 7 8.84 -3.02 -5.62
C ARG A 7 7.39 -2.57 -5.57
N ILE A 8 6.60 -3.02 -6.53
CA ILE A 8 5.15 -2.81 -6.54
C ILE A 8 4.44 -4.04 -5.99
N LEU A 9 3.67 -3.82 -4.93
CA LEU A 9 2.82 -4.82 -4.28
C LEU A 9 1.46 -4.87 -4.95
N ARG A 10 0.96 -6.08 -5.22
CA ARG A 10 -0.43 -6.29 -5.65
C ARG A 10 -1.35 -6.38 -4.42
N ARG A 11 -2.65 -6.21 -4.63
CA ARG A 11 -3.66 -6.26 -3.55
C ARG A 11 -3.51 -7.47 -2.61
N PRO A 12 -3.24 -8.72 -3.06
CA PRO A 12 -3.02 -9.85 -2.16
C PRO A 12 -1.83 -9.64 -1.22
N GLU A 13 -0.70 -9.13 -1.72
CA GLU A 13 0.49 -8.86 -0.91
C GLU A 13 0.23 -7.72 0.09
N VAL A 14 -0.48 -6.67 -0.33
CA VAL A 14 -0.87 -5.57 0.58
C VAL A 14 -1.75 -6.09 1.71
N GLN A 15 -2.71 -6.96 1.44
CA GLN A 15 -3.54 -7.59 2.48
C GLN A 15 -2.70 -8.43 3.44
N GLN A 16 -1.73 -9.20 2.93
CA GLN A 16 -0.83 -9.99 3.77
C GLN A 16 0.06 -9.11 4.65
N MET A 17 0.59 -8.01 4.12
CA MET A 17 1.48 -7.10 4.87
C MET A 17 0.74 -6.26 5.90
N THR A 18 -0.48 -5.82 5.59
CA THR A 18 -1.24 -4.89 6.44
C THR A 18 -2.23 -5.61 7.36
N GLY A 19 -2.51 -6.90 7.12
CA GLY A 19 -3.59 -7.64 7.78
C GLY A 19 -5.00 -7.15 7.44
N LEU A 20 -5.14 -6.15 6.56
CA LEU A 20 -6.42 -5.60 6.16
C LEU A 20 -7.08 -6.46 5.09
N CYS A 21 -8.39 -6.58 5.13
CA CYS A 21 -9.17 -7.15 4.03
C CYS A 21 -9.34 -6.14 2.89
N CYS A 22 -9.77 -6.62 1.73
CA CYS A 22 -9.99 -5.79 0.54
C CYS A 22 -10.87 -4.56 0.80
N SER A 23 -12.02 -4.75 1.46
CA SER A 23 -12.95 -3.64 1.74
C SER A 23 -12.35 -2.60 2.67
N ALA A 24 -11.58 -3.02 3.67
CA ALA A 24 -10.89 -2.10 4.57
C ALA A 24 -9.83 -1.27 3.85
N ILE A 25 -9.09 -1.86 2.90
CA ILE A 25 -8.14 -1.13 2.07
C ILE A 25 -8.87 -0.05 1.27
N TYR A 26 -9.95 -0.40 0.57
CA TYR A 26 -10.70 0.59 -0.23
C TYR A 26 -11.36 1.66 0.63
N ALA A 27 -11.96 1.30 1.78
CA ALA A 27 -12.56 2.26 2.69
C ALA A 27 -11.52 3.26 3.23
N ARG A 28 -10.32 2.80 3.59
CA ARG A 28 -9.23 3.69 4.03
C ARG A 28 -8.68 4.53 2.89
N MET A 29 -8.67 4.02 1.65
CA MET A 29 -8.34 4.82 0.47
C MET A 29 -9.36 5.93 0.23
N GLU A 30 -10.65 5.66 0.39
CA GLU A 30 -11.72 6.67 0.30
C GLU A 30 -11.61 7.72 1.41
N GLN A 31 -11.22 7.29 2.62
CA GLN A 31 -10.93 8.19 3.75
C GLN A 31 -9.61 8.97 3.59
N GLY A 32 -8.78 8.64 2.59
CA GLY A 32 -7.46 9.24 2.41
C GLY A 32 -6.42 8.82 3.46
N THR A 33 -6.70 7.77 4.25
CA THR A 33 -5.83 7.26 5.32
C THR A 33 -4.97 6.09 4.88
N PHE A 34 -5.01 5.70 3.60
CA PHE A 34 -4.20 4.64 3.01
C PHE A 34 -3.45 5.14 1.76
N PRO A 35 -2.23 4.64 1.46
CA PRO A 35 -1.49 5.06 0.28
C PRO A 35 -2.25 4.82 -1.02
N LYS A 36 -2.11 5.76 -1.94
CA LYS A 36 -2.76 5.70 -3.26
C LYS A 36 -2.08 4.64 -4.13
N PRO A 37 -2.85 3.84 -4.88
CA PRO A 37 -2.26 2.88 -5.80
C PRO A 37 -1.64 3.56 -7.01
N VAL A 38 -0.56 2.97 -7.52
CA VAL A 38 -0.01 3.24 -8.85
C VAL A 38 -0.75 2.40 -9.90
N LYS A 39 -1.07 3.01 -11.04
CA LYS A 39 -1.61 2.30 -12.19
C LYS A 39 -0.48 1.55 -12.89
N LEU A 40 -0.61 0.23 -13.00
CA LEU A 40 0.30 -0.64 -13.75
C LEU A 40 -0.23 -0.96 -15.16
N GLY A 41 -1.51 -0.72 -15.40
CA GLY A 41 -2.16 -0.92 -16.68
C GLY A 41 -3.66 -0.58 -16.63
N PRO A 42 -4.41 -0.89 -17.68
CA PRO A 42 -5.82 -0.50 -17.82
C PRO A 42 -6.73 -1.01 -16.70
N GLN A 43 -6.45 -2.22 -16.19
CA GLN A 43 -7.23 -2.87 -15.13
C GLN A 43 -6.35 -3.31 -13.95
N ALA A 44 -5.13 -2.79 -13.89
CA ALA A 44 -4.09 -3.28 -13.00
C ALA A 44 -3.56 -2.13 -12.14
N VAL A 45 -3.65 -2.30 -10.82
CA VAL A 45 -3.12 -1.36 -9.83
C VAL A 45 -2.21 -2.09 -8.85
N GLY A 46 -1.29 -1.34 -8.25
CA GLY A 46 -0.43 -1.83 -7.18
C GLY A 46 -0.01 -0.69 -6.27
N TRP A 47 0.70 -1.00 -5.20
CA TRP A 47 1.20 -0.01 -4.23
C TRP A 47 2.71 -0.11 -4.15
N LYS A 48 3.39 1.02 -3.96
CA LYS A 48 4.82 1.00 -3.68
C LYS A 48 5.03 0.33 -2.32
N LEU A 49 6.03 -0.55 -2.24
CA LEU A 49 6.41 -1.18 -0.99
C LEU A 49 6.77 -0.11 0.05
N SER A 50 7.53 0.90 -0.35
CA SER A 50 7.93 2.02 0.51
C SER A 50 6.73 2.78 1.10
N ASP A 51 5.70 3.07 0.29
CA ASP A 51 4.49 3.77 0.75
C ASP A 51 3.70 2.93 1.77
N VAL A 52 3.56 1.62 1.54
CA VAL A 52 2.86 0.72 2.46
C VAL A 52 3.65 0.56 3.77
N GLN A 53 4.97 0.43 3.70
CA GLN A 53 5.82 0.38 4.89
C GLN A 53 5.78 1.68 5.69
N ALA A 54 5.83 2.83 5.01
CA ALA A 54 5.70 4.14 5.66
C ALA A 54 4.36 4.26 6.38
N TRP A 55 3.27 3.81 5.75
CA TRP A 55 1.95 3.77 6.37
C TRP A 55 1.89 2.85 7.60
N ILE A 56 2.46 1.65 7.54
CA ILE A 56 2.52 0.76 8.72
C ILE A 56 3.28 1.45 9.85
N ALA A 57 4.39 2.13 9.55
CA ALA A 57 5.18 2.85 10.54
C ALA A 57 4.43 4.02 11.19
N THR A 58 3.43 4.62 10.53
CA THR A 58 2.59 5.65 11.16
C THR A 58 1.58 5.07 12.15
N LEU A 59 1.20 3.79 12.02
CA LEU A 59 0.32 3.12 12.98
C LEU A 59 1.03 2.83 14.31
N GLU A 60 2.33 2.52 14.26
CA GLU A 60 3.17 2.21 15.42
C GLU A 60 3.43 3.42 16.33
N GLN A 61 3.11 4.65 15.88
CA GLN A 61 3.27 5.87 16.68
C GLN A 61 2.06 6.21 17.57
N VAL A 62 1.06 5.34 17.65
CA VAL A 62 -0.02 5.44 18.64
C VAL A 62 0.36 4.59 19.86
N SER A 63 1.34 5.05 20.63
CA SER A 63 1.62 4.56 21.98
C SER A 63 2.04 5.68 22.92
#